data_AF-A0A511H9V4-F1
#
_entry.id   AF-A0A511H9V4-F1
#
_cell.length_a   1.000
_cell.length_b   1.000
_cell.length_c   1.000
_cell.angle_alpha   90.00
_cell.angle_beta   90.00
_cell.angle_gamma   90.00
#
_symmetry.space_group_name_H-M   'P 1'
#
loop_
_entity.id
_entity.type
_entity.pdbx_description
1 polymer ?
#
loop_
_entity_poly.entity_id
_entity_poly.type
_entity_poly.pdbx_seq_one_letter_code
_entity_poly.pdbx_strand_id
1 'polypeptide(L)'
;MQPSRRVSLVLSYQYPGKYAFTVLAGAVESDPALADVTLHFPRSRETLLDTIRERVDAGDTVVAAWSFYSASFAPAAEELAWVRERLEGRDVLCIAGGVHATAETLQTLQAGFDLVAVGEGEYSLRALLGRVLRGEEPRETHGVAYLKDGKLVQHGRGEGVQLDDFPPFAARNGQYGAIEITRGCIYACRFCQTPFMSKARFRHRSVANVAHWARELRRSGRRDIRFITPTSMSYGTADESVNLDAVEALLAAVKEAMAPDGRVYYGTFPSEVRPEHVTPEALALLKRYVHNDNLIIGGQSGSERILQSTRRGHDVETVVRATRIAVECGFVPNVDFILGLPGEEPADVDATVALMEKLAGLGARVHGHTFMPLPGTPFRDAPPGSVDEATQRKLDRLASQGRLYGHWKQQVALAEGIASRRRPRAG
;
A
#
# COMPACT_ATOMS: atom_id res chain seq x y z
N MET A 1 28.62 32.67 -8.05
CA MET A 1 27.93 31.38 -8.26
C MET A 1 28.42 30.43 -7.19
N GLN A 2 27.56 30.01 -6.26
CA GLN A 2 27.91 28.85 -5.42
C GLN A 2 28.01 27.63 -6.35
N PRO A 3 28.98 26.72 -6.15
CA PRO A 3 29.04 25.49 -6.92
C PRO A 3 27.70 24.75 -6.78
N SER A 4 27.16 24.21 -7.87
CA SER A 4 25.90 23.46 -7.82
C SER A 4 26.08 22.25 -6.90
N ARG A 5 25.35 22.24 -5.79
CA ARG A 5 25.41 21.18 -4.80
C ARG A 5 24.83 19.90 -5.42
N ARG A 6 25.61 18.83 -5.48
CA ARG A 6 25.09 17.51 -5.91
C ARG A 6 24.34 16.86 -4.76
N VAL A 7 23.16 16.34 -5.04
CA VAL A 7 22.32 15.64 -4.05
C VAL A 7 22.07 14.23 -4.53
N SER A 8 22.33 13.25 -3.67
CA SER A 8 21.98 11.85 -3.90
C SER A 8 20.81 11.47 -3.00
N LEU A 9 19.68 11.08 -3.62
CA LEU A 9 18.56 10.45 -2.93
C LEU A 9 18.73 8.94 -2.98
N VAL A 10 19.05 8.34 -1.85
CA VAL A 10 19.26 6.89 -1.72
C VAL A 10 18.02 6.26 -1.08
N LEU A 11 17.26 5.52 -1.87
CA LEU A 11 15.99 4.91 -1.45
C LEU A 11 16.26 3.49 -0.93
N SER A 12 15.89 3.15 0.31
CA SER A 12 15.93 1.76 0.80
C SER A 12 14.91 0.91 0.01
N TYR A 13 15.31 0.45 -1.18
CA TYR A 13 14.44 -0.07 -2.23
C TYR A 13 14.18 -1.55 -2.03
N GLN A 14 13.59 -1.87 -0.88
CA GLN A 14 13.20 -3.22 -0.46
C GLN A 14 11.69 -3.29 -0.22
N TYR A 15 11.16 -4.50 -0.06
CA TYR A 15 9.77 -4.64 0.41
C TYR A 15 9.67 -4.20 1.88
N PRO A 16 8.68 -3.39 2.27
CA PRO A 16 7.53 -2.92 1.48
C PRO A 16 7.74 -1.62 0.69
N GLY A 17 8.80 -0.85 0.98
CA GLY A 17 9.03 0.50 0.44
C GLY A 17 9.08 0.62 -1.09
N LYS A 18 9.42 -0.46 -1.81
CA LYS A 18 9.56 -0.47 -3.29
C LYS A 18 8.37 0.14 -4.04
N TYR A 19 7.14 -0.08 -3.59
CA TYR A 19 5.94 0.41 -4.28
C TYR A 19 5.80 1.93 -4.15
N ALA A 20 5.99 2.46 -2.95
CA ALA A 20 5.98 3.90 -2.70
C ALA A 20 7.14 4.59 -3.43
N PHE A 21 8.34 4.01 -3.36
CA PHE A 21 9.52 4.59 -4.00
C PHE A 21 9.48 4.61 -5.51
N THR A 22 8.77 3.66 -6.13
CA THR A 22 8.53 3.69 -7.58
C THR A 22 7.81 4.99 -7.97
N VAL A 23 6.76 5.39 -7.23
CA VAL A 23 5.99 6.62 -7.49
C VAL A 23 6.79 7.86 -7.09
N LEU A 24 7.41 7.87 -5.90
CA LEU A 24 8.17 9.02 -5.40
C LEU A 24 9.39 9.32 -6.28
N ALA A 25 10.09 8.31 -6.77
CA ALA A 25 11.16 8.49 -7.75
C ALA A 25 10.62 9.09 -9.06
N GLY A 26 9.43 8.66 -9.50
CA GLY A 26 8.72 9.26 -10.64
C GLY A 26 8.44 10.75 -10.45
N ALA A 27 8.00 11.13 -9.25
CA ALA A 27 7.77 12.53 -8.88
C ALA A 27 9.06 13.36 -8.88
N VAL A 28 10.19 12.80 -8.44
CA VAL A 28 11.49 13.49 -8.45
C VAL A 28 12.05 13.61 -9.88
N GLU A 29 12.09 12.52 -10.66
CA GLU A 29 12.70 12.55 -12.00
C GLU A 29 11.92 13.40 -13.02
N SER A 30 10.63 13.63 -12.76
CA SER A 30 9.77 14.45 -13.63
C SER A 30 9.86 15.95 -13.31
N ASP A 31 10.52 16.34 -12.22
CA ASP A 31 10.72 17.74 -11.84
C ASP A 31 12.03 18.30 -12.45
N PRO A 32 11.96 19.25 -13.40
CA PRO A 32 13.17 19.86 -13.95
C PRO A 32 14.02 20.59 -12.91
N ALA A 33 13.41 21.08 -11.82
CA ALA A 33 14.13 21.75 -10.74
C ALA A 33 14.99 20.78 -9.90
N LEU A 34 14.79 19.47 -10.06
CA LEU A 34 15.53 18.41 -9.37
C LEU A 34 16.43 17.62 -10.31
N ALA A 35 16.77 18.17 -11.49
CA ALA A 35 17.62 17.50 -12.47
C ALA A 35 19.01 17.12 -11.92
N ASP A 36 19.51 17.85 -10.92
CA ASP A 36 20.79 17.59 -10.24
C ASP A 36 20.66 16.61 -9.05
N VAL A 37 19.47 16.04 -8.80
CA VAL A 37 19.27 14.96 -7.83
C VAL A 37 19.50 13.61 -8.51
N THR A 38 20.49 12.87 -8.04
CA THR A 38 20.73 11.49 -8.50
C THR A 38 19.96 10.51 -7.64
N LEU A 39 19.22 9.58 -8.27
CA LEU A 39 18.43 8.55 -7.59
C LEU A 39 19.20 7.24 -7.48
N HIS A 40 19.21 6.64 -6.30
CA HIS A 40 19.81 5.33 -6.06
C HIS A 40 18.80 4.34 -5.44
N PHE A 41 18.85 3.08 -5.88
CA PHE A 41 17.87 2.04 -5.54
C PHE A 41 18.52 0.77 -4.94
N PRO A 42 19.30 0.87 -3.84
CA PRO A 42 19.88 -0.28 -3.17
C PRO A 42 18.80 -1.25 -2.68
N ARG A 43 19.07 -2.56 -2.77
CA ARG A 43 18.10 -3.64 -2.52
C ARG A 43 18.44 -4.51 -1.30
N SER A 44 19.46 -4.13 -0.54
CA SER A 44 19.80 -4.71 0.75
C SER A 44 20.37 -3.61 1.66
N ARG A 45 20.38 -3.83 2.97
CA ARG A 45 20.98 -2.88 3.92
C ARG A 45 22.48 -2.66 3.66
N GLU A 46 23.19 -3.68 3.19
CA GLU A 46 24.62 -3.61 2.85
C GLU A 46 24.82 -2.70 1.63
N THR A 47 24.09 -2.96 0.53
CA THR A 47 24.16 -2.09 -0.65
C THR A 47 23.68 -0.67 -0.38
N LEU A 48 22.75 -0.49 0.56
CA LEU A 48 22.29 0.82 1.03
C LEU A 48 23.42 1.59 1.71
N LEU A 49 24.10 0.96 2.67
CA LEU A 49 25.24 1.55 3.36
C LEU A 49 26.40 1.87 2.41
N ASP A 50 26.74 0.93 1.53
CA ASP A 50 27.85 1.10 0.57
C ASP A 50 27.56 2.26 -0.38
N THR A 51 26.32 2.35 -0.90
CA THR A 51 25.89 3.47 -1.75
C THR A 51 25.97 4.80 -1.01
N ILE A 52 25.48 4.86 0.24
CA ILE A 52 25.54 6.08 1.05
C ILE A 52 27.00 6.53 1.23
N ARG A 53 27.89 5.61 1.62
CA ARG A 53 29.32 5.90 1.81
C ARG A 53 29.96 6.39 0.53
N GLU A 54 29.75 5.69 -0.59
CA GLU A 54 30.29 6.08 -1.89
C GLU A 54 29.85 7.50 -2.29
N ARG A 55 28.58 7.84 -2.10
CA ARG A 55 28.07 9.18 -2.47
C ARG A 55 28.57 10.28 -1.55
N VAL A 56 28.64 10.04 -0.24
CA VAL A 56 29.23 11.02 0.69
C VAL A 56 30.72 11.22 0.36
N ASP A 57 31.47 10.15 0.11
CA ASP A 57 32.91 10.22 -0.22
C ASP A 57 33.16 10.89 -1.58
N ALA A 58 32.19 10.81 -2.50
CA ALA A 58 32.18 11.57 -3.74
C ALA A 58 31.84 13.06 -3.55
N GLY A 59 31.50 13.51 -2.33
CA GLY A 59 31.20 14.90 -1.99
C GLY A 59 29.73 15.29 -2.19
N ASP A 60 28.80 14.33 -2.34
CA ASP A 60 27.39 14.63 -2.46
C ASP A 60 26.75 14.87 -1.09
N THR A 61 25.68 15.67 -1.08
CA THR A 61 24.77 15.70 0.07
C THR A 61 23.78 14.55 -0.06
N VAL A 62 23.80 13.62 0.89
CA VAL A 62 23.01 12.40 0.81
C VAL A 62 21.74 12.51 1.64
N VAL A 63 20.61 12.21 1.01
CA VAL A 63 19.32 11.98 1.66
C VAL A 63 18.99 10.49 1.53
N ALA A 64 18.96 9.77 2.64
CA ALA A 64 18.57 8.36 2.67
C ALA A 64 17.10 8.25 3.09
N ALA A 65 16.29 7.48 2.35
CA ALA A 65 14.84 7.43 2.57
C ALA A 65 14.31 6.02 2.84
N TRP A 66 13.39 5.91 3.79
CA TRP A 66 12.64 4.70 4.13
C TRP A 66 11.13 4.90 3.96
N SER A 67 10.43 3.85 3.54
CA SER A 67 8.96 3.84 3.45
C SER A 67 8.42 2.48 3.88
N PHE A 68 7.49 2.47 4.83
CA PHE A 68 7.07 1.21 5.45
C PHE A 68 5.62 1.19 5.96
N TYR A 69 5.08 -0.02 6.01
CA TYR A 69 3.84 -0.35 6.71
C TYR A 69 4.13 -0.68 8.18
N SER A 70 3.08 -0.75 9.02
CA SER A 70 3.25 -0.99 10.46
C SER A 70 3.92 -2.31 10.80
N ALA A 71 3.63 -3.37 10.02
CA ALA A 71 4.29 -4.67 10.19
C ALA A 71 5.80 -4.64 9.87
N SER A 72 6.27 -3.62 9.14
CA SER A 72 7.66 -3.47 8.71
C SER A 72 8.41 -2.35 9.44
N PHE A 73 7.78 -1.70 10.43
CA PHE A 73 8.41 -0.62 11.18
C PHE A 73 9.66 -1.08 11.95
N ALA A 74 9.57 -2.18 12.72
CA ALA A 74 10.71 -2.65 13.50
C ALA A 74 11.92 -3.05 12.64
N PRO A 75 11.75 -3.85 11.57
CA PRO A 75 12.85 -4.10 10.63
C PRO A 75 13.46 -2.82 10.03
N ALA A 76 12.64 -1.80 9.72
CA ALA A 76 13.15 -0.54 9.19
C ALA A 76 13.93 0.28 10.23
N ALA A 77 13.47 0.28 11.49
CA ALA A 77 14.18 0.92 12.60
C ALA A 77 15.52 0.20 12.91
N GLU A 78 15.53 -1.13 12.86
CA GLU A 78 16.74 -1.94 13.00
C GLU A 78 17.73 -1.69 11.85
N GLU A 79 17.24 -1.61 10.60
CA GLU A 79 18.07 -1.25 9.44
C GLU A 79 18.69 0.14 9.60
N LEU A 80 17.90 1.14 10.01
CA LEU A 80 18.40 2.49 10.26
C LEU A 80 19.49 2.50 11.34
N ALA A 81 19.25 1.84 12.48
CA ALA A 81 20.23 1.77 13.56
C ALA A 81 21.53 1.11 13.10
N TRP A 82 21.42 0.01 12.35
CA TRP A 82 22.56 -0.71 11.78
C TRP A 82 23.36 0.16 10.79
N VAL A 83 22.67 0.91 9.91
CA VAL A 83 23.30 1.86 8.98
C VAL A 83 24.00 2.97 9.74
N ARG A 84 23.32 3.64 10.68
CA ARG A 84 23.88 4.77 11.44
C ARG A 84 25.13 4.43 12.22
N GLU A 85 25.17 3.26 12.87
CA GLU A 85 26.36 2.76 13.59
C GLU A 85 27.59 2.66 12.66
N ARG A 86 27.36 2.46 11.35
CA ARG A 86 28.38 2.23 10.33
C ARG A 86 28.58 3.43 9.40
N LEU A 87 28.00 4.59 9.66
CA LEU A 87 28.27 5.78 8.86
C LEU A 87 29.65 6.41 9.14
N GLU A 88 30.32 6.03 10.24
CA GLU A 88 31.67 6.49 10.58
C GLU A 88 31.78 8.04 10.62
N GLY A 89 30.73 8.72 11.09
CA GLY A 89 30.67 10.18 11.18
C GLY A 89 30.27 10.91 9.89
N ARG A 90 29.94 10.18 8.82
CA ARG A 90 29.37 10.77 7.59
C ARG A 90 28.01 11.40 7.86
N ASP A 91 27.83 12.64 7.40
CA ASP A 91 26.58 13.39 7.54
C ASP A 91 25.57 12.94 6.47
N VAL A 92 24.43 12.42 6.91
CA VAL A 92 23.40 11.84 6.05
C VAL A 92 22.03 12.17 6.63
N LEU A 93 21.17 12.78 5.82
CA LEU A 93 19.79 13.06 6.21
C LEU A 93 18.93 11.80 6.02
N CYS A 94 18.55 11.16 7.12
CA CYS A 94 17.74 9.94 7.10
C CYS A 94 16.26 10.27 7.31
N ILE A 95 15.44 10.07 6.27
CA ILE A 95 14.02 10.42 6.26
C ILE A 95 13.12 9.18 6.20
N ALA A 96 11.93 9.25 6.78
CA ALA A 96 10.92 8.19 6.69
C ALA A 96 9.59 8.71 6.14
N GLY A 97 8.85 7.82 5.47
CA GLY A 97 7.50 8.06 4.98
C GLY A 97 6.65 6.79 5.01
N GLY A 98 5.47 6.88 4.38
CA GLY A 98 4.50 5.79 4.34
C GLY A 98 3.46 5.87 5.46
N VAL A 99 2.51 4.92 5.41
CA VAL A 99 1.30 4.94 6.25
C VAL A 99 1.61 4.80 7.75
N HIS A 100 2.65 4.03 8.13
CA HIS A 100 3.04 3.94 9.54
C HIS A 100 3.69 5.24 9.99
N ALA A 101 4.68 5.76 9.27
CA ALA A 101 5.37 7.00 9.62
C ALA A 101 4.41 8.20 9.73
N THR A 102 3.35 8.21 8.91
CA THR A 102 2.28 9.22 8.99
C THR A 102 1.40 9.04 10.23
N ALA A 103 1.07 7.81 10.61
CA ALA A 103 0.17 7.53 11.73
C ALA A 103 0.87 7.52 13.10
N GLU A 104 2.16 7.19 13.14
CA GLU A 104 3.01 7.05 14.32
C GLU A 104 4.28 7.90 14.16
N THR A 105 4.10 9.18 13.82
CA THR A 105 5.18 10.13 13.50
C THR A 105 6.18 10.26 14.64
N LEU A 106 5.70 10.42 15.88
CA LEU A 106 6.58 10.54 17.05
C LEU A 106 7.41 9.28 17.28
N GLN A 107 6.79 8.09 17.20
CA GLN A 107 7.50 6.81 17.34
C GLN A 107 8.55 6.64 16.24
N THR A 108 8.22 7.04 15.01
CA THR A 108 9.17 6.97 13.90
C THR A 108 10.37 7.87 14.15
N LEU A 109 10.18 9.13 14.55
CA LEU A 109 11.29 10.02 14.88
C LEU A 109 12.13 9.52 16.07
N GLN A 110 11.47 8.95 17.09
CA GLN A 110 12.15 8.35 18.25
C GLN A 110 12.98 7.11 17.89
N ALA A 111 12.71 6.45 16.77
CA ALA A 111 13.54 5.37 16.26
C ALA A 111 14.86 5.86 15.62
N GLY A 112 15.06 7.18 15.50
CA GLY A 112 16.30 7.79 15.03
C GLY A 112 16.24 8.35 13.61
N PHE A 113 15.06 8.41 12.98
CA PHE A 113 14.88 9.14 11.72
C PHE A 113 14.97 10.65 11.98
N ASP A 114 15.64 11.40 11.10
CA ASP A 114 15.81 12.85 11.24
C ASP A 114 14.51 13.58 10.93
N LEU A 115 13.85 13.17 9.84
CA LEU A 115 12.60 13.77 9.35
C LEU A 115 11.59 12.69 9.00
N VAL A 116 10.30 13.02 9.16
CA VAL A 116 9.18 12.20 8.70
C VAL A 116 8.32 13.00 7.74
N ALA A 117 8.10 12.47 6.54
CA ALA A 117 7.07 12.96 5.62
C ALA A 117 5.70 12.45 6.09
N VAL A 118 4.80 13.36 6.47
CA VAL A 118 3.49 13.06 7.04
C VAL A 118 2.41 13.27 5.98
N GLY A 119 1.76 12.20 5.51
CA GLY A 119 0.74 12.27 4.46
C GLY A 119 1.26 11.77 3.11
N GLU A 120 0.85 12.42 2.03
CA GLU A 120 1.31 12.11 0.67
C GLU A 120 2.68 12.78 0.42
N GLY A 121 3.56 12.06 -0.28
CA GLY A 121 4.99 12.34 -0.27
C GLY A 121 5.50 13.06 -1.50
N GLU A 122 4.74 13.11 -2.59
CA GLU A 122 5.21 13.55 -3.90
C GLU A 122 5.64 15.03 -3.88
N TYR A 123 4.77 15.94 -3.41
CA TYR A 123 5.14 17.35 -3.26
C TYR A 123 6.15 17.58 -2.13
N SER A 124 5.92 16.94 -0.97
CA SER A 124 6.76 17.13 0.22
C SER A 124 8.22 16.74 -0.04
N LEU A 125 8.45 15.61 -0.74
CA LEU A 125 9.78 15.14 -1.11
C LEU A 125 10.44 16.06 -2.13
N ARG A 126 9.70 16.51 -3.16
CA ARG A 126 10.23 17.48 -4.14
C ARG A 126 10.66 18.79 -3.47
N ALA A 127 9.81 19.33 -2.59
CA ALA A 127 10.09 20.54 -1.84
C ALA A 127 11.31 20.38 -0.91
N LEU A 128 11.40 19.25 -0.20
CA LEU A 128 12.52 18.91 0.67
C LEU A 128 13.83 18.86 -0.14
N LEU A 129 13.87 18.11 -1.24
CA LEU A 129 15.06 17.97 -2.07
C LEU A 129 15.47 19.30 -2.71
N GLY A 130 14.48 20.11 -3.13
CA GLY A 130 14.74 21.45 -3.64
C GLY A 130 15.44 22.35 -2.61
N ARG A 131 15.03 22.28 -1.34
CA ARG A 131 15.72 22.98 -0.24
C ARG A 131 17.15 22.47 -0.06
N VAL A 132 17.33 21.14 -0.02
CA VAL A 132 18.65 20.52 0.13
C VAL A 132 19.61 20.93 -0.99
N LEU A 133 19.14 20.96 -2.26
CA LEU A 133 19.92 21.44 -3.41
C LEU A 133 20.38 22.89 -3.25
N ARG A 134 19.52 23.76 -2.70
CA ARG A 134 19.85 25.17 -2.45
C ARG A 134 20.63 25.41 -1.16
N GLY A 135 20.93 24.35 -0.40
CA GLY A 135 21.59 24.46 0.91
C GLY A 135 20.70 25.09 2.00
N GLU A 136 19.38 25.06 1.83
CA GLU A 136 18.38 25.54 2.79
C GLU A 136 18.01 24.45 3.80
N GLU A 137 17.44 24.83 4.95
CA GLU A 137 17.11 23.92 6.05
C GLU A 137 15.94 22.96 5.70
N PRO A 138 16.15 21.65 5.48
CA PRO A 138 15.06 20.76 5.05
C PRO A 138 13.91 20.64 6.06
N ARG A 139 14.13 20.95 7.36
CA ARG A 139 13.09 20.88 8.41
C ARG A 139 11.90 21.82 8.18
N GLU A 140 12.09 22.95 7.51
CA GLU A 140 10.99 23.92 7.29
C GLU A 140 10.06 23.53 6.12
N THR A 141 10.25 22.34 5.55
CA THR A 141 9.40 21.84 4.47
C THR A 141 7.99 21.54 4.97
N HIS A 142 6.96 22.02 4.25
CA HIS A 142 5.58 21.66 4.54
C HIS A 142 5.36 20.14 4.44
N GLY A 143 4.55 19.58 5.34
CA GLY A 143 4.30 18.13 5.38
C GLY A 143 5.44 17.31 5.99
N VAL A 144 6.45 17.96 6.59
CA VAL A 144 7.53 17.30 7.32
C VAL A 144 7.39 17.52 8.83
N ALA A 145 7.77 16.49 9.59
CA ALA A 145 7.89 16.51 11.03
C ALA A 145 9.28 16.09 11.49
N TYR A 146 9.72 16.62 12.64
CA TYR A 146 11.02 16.33 13.25
C TYR A 146 10.97 16.53 14.77
N LEU A 147 12.04 16.14 15.47
CA LEU A 147 12.20 16.42 16.91
C LEU A 147 13.11 17.62 17.12
N LYS A 148 12.64 18.58 17.94
CA LYS A 148 13.45 19.69 18.47
C LYS A 148 13.40 19.61 19.99
N ASP A 149 14.56 19.41 20.62
CA ASP A 149 14.69 19.28 22.09
C ASP A 149 13.71 18.23 22.67
N GLY A 150 13.59 17.08 21.97
CA GLY A 150 12.69 15.98 22.34
C GLY A 150 11.20 16.24 22.07
N LYS A 151 10.81 17.41 21.56
CA LYS A 151 9.43 17.76 21.23
C LYS A 151 9.16 17.61 19.74
N LEU A 152 7.99 17.07 19.41
CA LEU A 152 7.51 16.97 18.03
C LEU A 152 7.23 18.37 17.47
N VAL A 153 7.90 18.71 16.37
CA VAL A 153 7.59 19.87 15.53
C VAL A 153 7.06 19.34 14.20
N GLN A 154 5.94 19.87 13.74
CA GLN A 154 5.30 19.41 12.50
C GLN A 154 4.74 20.60 11.71
N HIS A 155 5.08 20.69 10.44
CA HIS A 155 4.62 21.74 9.53
C HIS A 155 3.42 21.28 8.69
N GLY A 156 2.34 20.87 9.34
CA GLY A 156 1.14 20.36 8.68
C GLY A 156 1.28 18.95 8.12
N ARG A 157 0.40 18.57 7.19
CA ARG A 157 0.41 17.28 6.48
C ARG A 157 0.61 17.55 5.00
N GLY A 158 1.41 16.72 4.35
CA GLY A 158 1.63 16.75 2.90
C GLY A 158 0.30 16.78 2.14
N GLU A 159 0.26 17.62 1.12
CA GLU A 159 -0.92 17.90 0.33
C GLU A 159 -1.37 16.66 -0.46
N GLY A 160 -2.69 16.48 -0.58
CA GLY A 160 -3.23 15.40 -1.37
C GLY A 160 -3.01 15.65 -2.86
N VAL A 161 -2.54 14.64 -3.61
CA VAL A 161 -2.19 14.81 -5.02
C VAL A 161 -3.38 14.52 -5.94
N GLN A 162 -3.40 15.16 -7.10
CA GLN A 162 -4.10 14.60 -8.26
C GLN A 162 -3.16 13.59 -8.91
N LEU A 163 -3.64 12.36 -9.13
CA LEU A 163 -2.77 11.28 -9.62
C LEU A 163 -2.19 11.58 -11.00
N ASP A 164 -2.89 12.34 -11.83
CA ASP A 164 -2.46 12.72 -13.17
C ASP A 164 -1.22 13.62 -13.18
N ASP A 165 -1.00 14.38 -12.10
CA ASP A 165 0.13 15.34 -11.97
C ASP A 165 1.48 14.64 -11.81
N PHE A 166 1.47 13.33 -11.49
CA PHE A 166 2.68 12.57 -11.20
C PHE A 166 2.76 11.26 -12.01
N PRO A 167 3.96 10.90 -12.47
CA PRO A 167 4.22 9.56 -12.99
C PRO A 167 3.87 8.47 -11.97
N PRO A 168 3.27 7.34 -12.37
CA PRO A 168 3.05 6.20 -11.51
C PRO A 168 4.35 5.41 -11.24
N PHE A 169 5.44 5.73 -11.95
CA PHE A 169 6.73 5.09 -11.81
C PHE A 169 7.87 5.95 -12.40
N ALA A 170 9.12 5.59 -12.11
CA ALA A 170 10.33 6.31 -12.55
C ALA A 170 10.92 5.68 -13.83
N ALA A 171 10.29 5.98 -14.97
CA ALA A 171 10.61 5.38 -16.26
C ALA A 171 12.06 5.67 -16.71
N ARG A 172 12.57 6.89 -16.46
CA ARG A 172 13.95 7.28 -16.84
C ARG A 172 14.99 6.51 -16.04
N ASN A 173 14.67 6.17 -14.79
CA ASN A 173 15.51 5.37 -13.91
C ASN A 173 15.23 3.86 -14.01
N GLY A 174 14.45 3.42 -15.00
CA GLY A 174 14.16 2.01 -15.24
C GLY A 174 13.32 1.33 -14.14
N GLN A 175 12.73 2.09 -13.22
CA GLN A 175 11.87 1.56 -12.18
C GLN A 175 10.42 1.62 -12.65
N TYR A 176 9.82 0.44 -12.80
CA TYR A 176 8.44 0.28 -13.25
C TYR A 176 7.67 -0.55 -12.22
N GLY A 177 6.38 -0.28 -12.08
CA GLY A 177 5.48 -0.97 -11.15
C GLY A 177 4.05 -1.03 -11.68
N ALA A 178 3.13 -1.47 -10.82
CA ALA A 178 1.71 -1.36 -11.09
C ALA A 178 1.29 0.12 -11.14
N ILE A 179 0.32 0.47 -11.98
CA ILE A 179 -0.18 1.83 -12.09
C ILE A 179 -1.25 2.06 -11.01
N GLU A 180 -1.04 3.04 -10.14
CA GLU A 180 -2.10 3.48 -9.22
C GLU A 180 -3.17 4.24 -9.99
N ILE A 181 -4.38 3.67 -10.01
CA ILE A 181 -5.54 4.23 -10.74
C ILE A 181 -6.54 4.88 -9.80
N THR A 182 -6.52 4.55 -8.52
CA THR A 182 -7.38 5.13 -7.49
C THR A 182 -6.60 5.26 -6.20
N ARG A 183 -6.59 6.46 -5.62
CA ARG A 183 -6.04 6.73 -4.29
C ARG A 183 -7.12 7.15 -3.33
N GLY A 184 -7.08 6.57 -2.13
CA GLY A 184 -8.11 6.75 -1.11
C GLY A 184 -9.34 5.88 -1.33
N CYS A 185 -10.17 5.77 -0.31
CA CYS A 185 -11.35 4.91 -0.31
C CYS A 185 -12.45 5.54 0.53
N ILE A 186 -13.68 5.60 0.03
CA ILE A 186 -14.83 6.15 0.78
C ILE A 186 -15.30 5.20 1.90
N TYR A 187 -15.05 3.90 1.71
CA TYR A 187 -15.50 2.86 2.63
C TYR A 187 -14.67 2.92 3.92
N ALA A 188 -15.26 3.46 4.98
CA ALA A 188 -14.63 3.71 6.27
C ALA A 188 -14.54 2.44 7.15
N CYS A 189 -14.07 1.34 6.57
CA CYS A 189 -13.84 0.07 7.28
C CYS A 189 -12.92 0.30 8.48
N ARG A 190 -13.36 -0.09 9.68
CA ARG A 190 -12.71 0.31 10.95
C ARG A 190 -11.30 -0.24 11.16
N PHE A 191 -10.91 -1.28 10.42
CA PHE A 191 -9.58 -1.87 10.45
C PHE A 191 -8.63 -1.34 9.36
N CYS A 192 -9.12 -0.59 8.36
CA CYS A 192 -8.36 -0.21 7.18
C CYS A 192 -7.77 1.20 7.30
N GLN A 193 -6.48 1.40 7.03
CA GLN A 193 -5.84 2.73 7.06
C GLN A 193 -6.21 3.63 5.88
N THR A 194 -6.49 3.06 4.71
CA THR A 194 -6.74 3.79 3.45
C THR A 194 -7.76 4.93 3.56
N PRO A 195 -9.00 4.72 4.08
CA PRO A 195 -9.99 5.79 4.20
C PRO A 195 -9.51 6.91 5.12
N PHE A 196 -8.92 6.60 6.27
CA PHE A 196 -8.51 7.61 7.26
C PHE A 196 -7.26 8.40 6.81
N MET A 197 -6.39 7.78 6.03
CA MET A 197 -5.24 8.45 5.42
C MET A 197 -5.66 9.46 4.33
N SER A 198 -6.73 9.15 3.59
CA SER A 198 -7.16 9.92 2.41
C SER A 198 -8.50 10.65 2.62
N LYS A 199 -8.88 10.91 3.87
CA LYS A 199 -10.11 11.64 4.25
C LYS A 199 -11.40 11.05 3.63
N ALA A 200 -11.45 9.74 3.48
CA ALA A 200 -12.57 8.97 2.93
C ALA A 200 -13.06 9.46 1.55
N ARG A 201 -12.13 9.69 0.62
CA ARG A 201 -12.43 10.12 -0.75
C ARG A 201 -11.70 9.26 -1.78
N PHE A 202 -12.34 9.05 -2.92
CA PHE A 202 -11.67 8.55 -4.11
C PHE A 202 -11.04 9.70 -4.89
N ARG A 203 -9.85 9.46 -5.44
CA ARG A 203 -9.25 10.24 -6.52
C ARG A 203 -8.76 9.27 -7.58
N HIS A 204 -9.24 9.43 -8.79
CA HIS A 204 -8.93 8.53 -9.90
C HIS A 204 -7.92 9.17 -10.86
N ARG A 205 -6.98 8.36 -11.34
CA ARG A 205 -6.14 8.71 -12.49
C ARG A 205 -7.00 8.65 -13.74
N SER A 206 -6.91 9.62 -14.64
CA SER A 206 -7.73 9.63 -15.85
C SER A 206 -7.37 8.49 -16.81
N VAL A 207 -8.34 8.04 -17.61
CA VAL A 207 -8.14 6.99 -18.62
C VAL A 207 -7.01 7.35 -19.59
N ALA A 208 -6.96 8.60 -20.05
CA ALA A 208 -5.92 9.09 -20.96
C ALA A 208 -4.52 9.01 -20.33
N ASN A 209 -4.41 9.39 -19.05
CA ASN A 209 -3.17 9.33 -18.31
C ASN A 209 -2.72 7.87 -18.07
N VAL A 210 -3.64 6.97 -17.69
CA VAL A 210 -3.34 5.53 -17.56
C VAL A 210 -2.88 4.95 -18.90
N ALA A 211 -3.56 5.26 -20.00
CA ALA A 211 -3.17 4.79 -21.33
C ALA A 211 -1.80 5.33 -21.75
N HIS A 212 -1.45 6.57 -21.41
CA HIS A 212 -0.11 7.13 -21.61
C HIS A 212 0.96 6.27 -20.92
N TRP A 213 0.81 6.02 -19.62
CA TRP A 213 1.79 5.23 -18.87
C TRP A 213 1.79 3.74 -19.24
N ALA A 214 0.68 3.21 -19.72
CA ALA A 214 0.64 1.87 -20.32
C ALA A 214 1.53 1.80 -21.58
N ARG A 215 1.49 2.81 -22.46
CA ARG A 215 2.41 2.88 -23.63
C ARG A 215 3.87 2.97 -23.20
N GLU A 216 4.19 3.78 -22.18
CA GLU A 216 5.56 3.84 -21.63
C GLU A 216 6.02 2.49 -21.06
N LEU A 217 5.15 1.82 -20.29
CA LEU A 217 5.41 0.48 -19.79
C LEU A 217 5.68 -0.50 -20.94
N ARG A 218 4.88 -0.44 -22.02
CA ARG A 218 5.07 -1.28 -23.21
C ARG A 218 6.37 -0.99 -23.96
N ARG A 219 6.75 0.28 -24.10
CA ARG A 219 8.02 0.72 -24.70
C ARG A 219 9.22 0.19 -23.94
N SER A 220 9.11 0.02 -22.63
CA SER A 220 10.14 -0.62 -21.79
C SER A 220 10.27 -2.14 -21.98
N GLY A 221 9.47 -2.74 -22.87
CA GLY A 221 9.47 -4.19 -23.15
C GLY A 221 8.59 -5.01 -22.20
N ARG A 222 7.90 -4.37 -21.25
CA ARG A 222 6.98 -5.05 -20.32
C ARG A 222 5.63 -5.30 -20.99
N ARG A 223 5.10 -6.51 -20.79
CA ARG A 223 3.83 -6.96 -21.38
C ARG A 223 2.71 -7.06 -20.35
N ASP A 224 3.04 -7.18 -19.07
CA ASP A 224 2.07 -7.30 -17.99
C ASP A 224 1.81 -5.95 -17.34
N ILE A 225 0.54 -5.55 -17.29
CA ILE A 225 0.08 -4.38 -16.57
C ILE A 225 -0.84 -4.78 -15.42
N ARG A 226 -0.61 -4.16 -14.26
CA ARG A 226 -1.39 -4.33 -13.02
C ARG A 226 -1.74 -2.96 -12.47
N PHE A 227 -2.74 -2.92 -11.61
CA PHE A 227 -3.24 -1.69 -11.03
C PHE A 227 -3.23 -1.71 -9.51
N ILE A 228 -2.92 -0.57 -8.92
CA ILE A 228 -3.11 -0.31 -7.48
C ILE A 228 -4.43 0.47 -7.34
N THR A 229 -5.36 -0.12 -6.59
CA THR A 229 -6.64 0.50 -6.26
C THR A 229 -7.24 -0.21 -5.05
N PRO A 230 -7.81 0.51 -4.06
CA PRO A 230 -8.43 -0.13 -2.90
C PRO A 230 -9.69 -0.90 -3.24
N THR A 231 -10.38 -0.53 -4.32
CA THR A 231 -11.53 -1.27 -4.84
C THR A 231 -11.61 -1.02 -6.34
N SER A 232 -11.37 -2.08 -7.10
CA SER A 232 -11.26 -2.03 -8.56
C SER A 232 -12.54 -1.51 -9.21
N MET A 233 -13.68 -2.15 -8.96
CA MET A 233 -14.97 -1.79 -9.56
C MET A 233 -15.54 -0.41 -9.15
N SER A 234 -14.90 0.31 -8.23
CA SER A 234 -15.30 1.69 -7.88
C SER A 234 -14.54 2.74 -8.71
N TYR A 235 -13.79 2.34 -9.74
CA TYR A 235 -13.10 3.30 -10.61
C TYR A 235 -14.10 4.18 -11.37
N GLY A 236 -13.92 5.51 -11.28
CA GLY A 236 -14.76 6.47 -11.98
C GLY A 236 -16.00 6.91 -11.21
N THR A 237 -16.08 6.64 -9.91
CA THR A 237 -17.19 7.07 -9.04
C THR A 237 -16.69 7.88 -7.84
N ALA A 238 -17.56 8.68 -7.25
CA ALA A 238 -17.27 9.42 -6.01
C ALA A 238 -18.00 8.85 -4.79
N ASP A 239 -18.85 7.84 -5.01
CA ASP A 239 -19.76 7.24 -4.04
C ASP A 239 -19.73 5.70 -4.17
N GLU A 240 -20.72 5.04 -3.56
CA GLU A 240 -20.80 3.58 -3.50
C GLU A 240 -21.35 2.95 -4.79
N SER A 241 -21.67 3.75 -5.82
CA SER A 241 -22.12 3.22 -7.11
C SER A 241 -20.98 2.58 -7.91
N VAL A 242 -21.36 1.81 -8.93
CA VAL A 242 -20.45 1.20 -9.91
C VAL A 242 -20.66 1.88 -11.26
N ASN A 243 -19.57 2.37 -11.85
CA ASN A 243 -19.58 2.95 -13.20
C ASN A 243 -18.87 2.01 -14.17
N LEU A 244 -19.63 1.06 -14.75
CA LEU A 244 -19.08 0.08 -15.68
C LEU A 244 -18.52 0.73 -16.95
N ASP A 245 -19.11 1.82 -17.43
CA ASP A 245 -18.61 2.54 -18.60
C ASP A 245 -17.21 3.12 -18.37
N ALA A 246 -16.94 3.65 -17.18
CA ALA A 246 -15.61 4.14 -16.81
C ALA A 246 -14.59 2.99 -16.71
N VAL A 247 -14.98 1.85 -16.13
CA VAL A 247 -14.13 0.65 -16.06
C VAL A 247 -13.85 0.10 -17.47
N GLU A 248 -14.84 0.04 -18.34
CA GLU A 248 -14.69 -0.38 -19.73
C GLU A 248 -13.76 0.55 -20.50
N ALA A 249 -13.97 1.87 -20.39
CA ALA A 249 -13.12 2.87 -21.04
C ALA A 249 -11.66 2.74 -20.61
N LEU A 250 -11.41 2.55 -19.31
CA LEU A 250 -10.08 2.30 -18.76
C LEU A 250 -9.45 1.05 -19.37
N LEU A 251 -10.14 -0.09 -19.32
CA LEU A 251 -9.60 -1.38 -19.77
C LEU A 251 -9.41 -1.43 -21.29
N ALA A 252 -10.31 -0.82 -22.06
CA ALA A 252 -10.20 -0.71 -23.50
C ALA A 252 -8.98 0.14 -23.90
N ALA A 253 -8.82 1.33 -23.31
CA ALA A 253 -7.69 2.21 -23.60
C ALA A 253 -6.34 1.58 -23.22
N VAL A 254 -6.29 0.84 -22.10
CA VAL A 254 -5.08 0.10 -21.71
C VAL A 254 -4.79 -1.05 -22.68
N LYS A 255 -5.80 -1.82 -23.08
CA LYS A 255 -5.64 -2.92 -24.05
C LYS A 255 -5.08 -2.41 -25.37
N GLU A 256 -5.59 -1.28 -25.86
CA GLU A 256 -5.06 -0.60 -27.05
C GLU A 256 -3.60 -0.14 -26.84
N ALA A 257 -3.32 0.55 -25.73
CA ALA A 257 -1.98 1.05 -25.40
C ALA A 257 -0.92 -0.06 -25.26
N MET A 258 -1.35 -1.26 -24.87
CA MET A 258 -0.49 -2.43 -24.64
C MET A 258 -0.46 -3.41 -25.82
N ALA A 259 -1.13 -3.11 -26.93
CA ALA A 259 -1.22 -3.97 -28.11
C ALA A 259 0.16 -4.31 -28.73
N PRO A 260 0.27 -5.41 -29.49
CA PRO A 260 -0.76 -6.42 -29.73
C PRO A 260 -0.81 -7.53 -28.66
N ASP A 261 0.23 -7.67 -27.84
CA ASP A 261 0.46 -8.85 -26.99
C ASP A 261 0.51 -8.55 -25.48
N GLY A 262 0.04 -7.36 -25.08
CA GLY A 262 -0.04 -6.96 -23.69
C GLY A 262 -1.15 -7.66 -22.92
N ARG A 263 -0.88 -7.95 -21.65
CA ARG A 263 -1.76 -8.67 -20.73
C ARG A 263 -2.18 -7.79 -19.58
N VAL A 264 -3.50 -7.62 -19.43
CA VAL A 264 -4.13 -6.75 -18.43
C VAL A 264 -4.58 -7.59 -17.23
N TYR A 265 -4.15 -7.20 -16.03
CA TYR A 265 -4.54 -7.87 -14.78
C TYR A 265 -5.30 -6.88 -13.89
N TYR A 266 -6.57 -7.17 -13.61
CA TYR A 266 -7.50 -6.28 -12.93
C TYR A 266 -8.41 -7.07 -11.98
N GLY A 267 -8.74 -6.50 -10.82
CA GLY A 267 -9.46 -7.23 -9.76
C GLY A 267 -8.60 -8.28 -9.03
N THR A 268 -7.27 -8.21 -9.21
CA THR A 268 -6.27 -9.05 -8.52
C THR A 268 -5.27 -8.18 -7.76
N PHE A 269 -4.58 -8.74 -6.75
CA PHE A 269 -3.58 -8.00 -5.97
C PHE A 269 -2.58 -7.23 -6.86
N PRO A 270 -2.29 -5.94 -6.59
CA PRO A 270 -2.68 -5.14 -5.43
C PRO A 270 -4.02 -4.37 -5.58
N SER A 271 -5.03 -5.03 -6.16
CA SER A 271 -6.43 -4.58 -6.14
C SER A 271 -7.36 -5.65 -5.57
N GLU A 272 -8.46 -5.19 -4.96
CA GLU A 272 -9.56 -6.02 -4.45
C GLU A 272 -10.85 -5.67 -5.21
N VAL A 273 -11.80 -6.60 -5.26
CA VAL A 273 -13.19 -6.39 -5.66
C VAL A 273 -14.08 -6.49 -4.41
N ARG A 274 -15.00 -5.55 -4.22
CA ARG A 274 -15.99 -5.66 -3.14
C ARG A 274 -17.06 -6.70 -3.54
N PRO A 275 -17.50 -7.60 -2.65
CA PRO A 275 -18.51 -8.61 -2.96
C PRO A 275 -19.77 -8.08 -3.65
N GLU A 276 -20.30 -6.97 -3.18
CA GLU A 276 -21.50 -6.33 -3.73
C GLU A 276 -21.33 -5.79 -5.16
N HIS A 277 -20.09 -5.62 -5.63
CA HIS A 277 -19.79 -5.17 -7.00
C HIS A 277 -19.51 -6.35 -7.95
N VAL A 278 -19.59 -7.59 -7.47
CA VAL A 278 -19.45 -8.79 -8.29
C VAL A 278 -20.81 -9.14 -8.89
N THR A 279 -21.10 -8.62 -10.08
CA THR A 279 -22.32 -8.92 -10.85
C THR A 279 -21.99 -9.63 -12.16
N PRO A 280 -22.96 -10.35 -12.77
CA PRO A 280 -22.74 -10.99 -14.08
C PRO A 280 -22.28 -9.99 -15.15
N GLU A 281 -22.85 -8.78 -15.17
CA GLU A 281 -22.51 -7.73 -16.13
C GLU A 281 -21.07 -7.23 -15.92
N ALA A 282 -20.67 -7.00 -14.66
CA ALA A 282 -19.32 -6.60 -14.31
C ALA A 282 -18.29 -7.65 -14.75
N LEU A 283 -18.55 -8.94 -14.48
CA LEU A 283 -17.61 -10.00 -14.83
C LEU A 283 -17.58 -10.30 -16.33
N ALA A 284 -18.71 -10.19 -17.03
CA ALA A 284 -18.77 -10.27 -18.48
C ALA A 284 -17.93 -9.15 -19.14
N LEU A 285 -17.98 -7.93 -18.59
CA LEU A 285 -17.11 -6.83 -18.99
C LEU A 285 -15.63 -7.22 -18.77
N LEU A 286 -15.25 -7.67 -17.57
CA LEU A 286 -13.85 -8.03 -17.28
C LEU A 286 -13.31 -9.10 -18.26
N LYS A 287 -14.09 -10.15 -18.55
CA LYS A 287 -13.68 -11.24 -19.47
C LYS A 287 -13.29 -10.76 -20.87
N ARG A 288 -13.79 -9.61 -21.33
CA ARG A 288 -13.41 -9.03 -22.64
C ARG A 288 -11.99 -8.46 -22.67
N TYR A 289 -11.44 -8.09 -21.50
CA TYR A 289 -10.20 -7.31 -21.42
C TYR A 289 -9.08 -7.97 -20.62
N VAL A 290 -9.40 -8.68 -19.53
CA VAL A 290 -8.40 -9.15 -18.57
C VAL A 290 -7.82 -10.51 -18.96
N HIS A 291 -6.62 -10.78 -18.45
CA HIS A 291 -5.88 -12.03 -18.65
C HIS A 291 -5.74 -12.84 -17.35
N ASN A 292 -6.23 -12.33 -16.21
CA ASN A 292 -6.36 -13.12 -14.99
C ASN A 292 -7.59 -14.03 -15.05
N ASP A 293 -7.43 -15.20 -14.43
CA ASP A 293 -8.48 -16.20 -14.22
C ASP A 293 -9.04 -16.16 -12.80
N ASN A 294 -8.48 -15.34 -11.92
CA ASN A 294 -8.87 -15.22 -10.53
C ASN A 294 -9.26 -13.80 -10.15
N LEU A 295 -10.01 -13.65 -9.07
CA LEU A 295 -10.40 -12.37 -8.47
C LEU A 295 -10.08 -12.39 -6.98
N ILE A 296 -9.67 -11.25 -6.42
CA ILE A 296 -9.55 -11.08 -4.97
C ILE A 296 -10.81 -10.39 -4.45
N ILE A 297 -11.52 -11.03 -3.54
CA ILE A 297 -12.81 -10.58 -3.00
C ILE A 297 -12.68 -10.44 -1.48
N GLY A 298 -12.88 -9.24 -0.92
CA GLY A 298 -12.77 -9.07 0.53
C GLY A 298 -14.06 -9.38 1.27
N GLY A 299 -14.25 -10.64 1.66
CA GLY A 299 -15.39 -11.11 2.47
C GLY A 299 -15.24 -10.79 3.96
N GLN A 300 -14.02 -10.71 4.48
CA GLN A 300 -13.61 -10.30 5.83
C GLN A 300 -14.09 -11.18 7.00
N SER A 301 -15.36 -11.54 7.11
CA SER A 301 -15.91 -12.39 8.18
C SER A 301 -17.15 -13.16 7.71
N GLY A 302 -17.42 -14.31 8.34
CA GLY A 302 -18.69 -15.03 8.16
C GLY A 302 -19.74 -14.71 9.23
N SER A 303 -19.49 -13.72 10.10
CA SER A 303 -20.47 -13.24 11.07
C SER A 303 -21.04 -11.87 10.66
N GLU A 304 -22.36 -11.79 10.54
CA GLU A 304 -23.08 -10.53 10.30
C GLU A 304 -22.76 -9.46 11.36
N ARG A 305 -22.66 -9.88 12.62
CA ARG A 305 -22.35 -8.98 13.74
C ARG A 305 -20.97 -8.34 13.56
N ILE A 306 -19.99 -9.11 13.10
CA ILE A 306 -18.62 -8.63 12.86
C ILE A 306 -18.52 -7.80 11.57
N LEU A 307 -19.22 -8.18 10.50
CA LEU A 307 -19.32 -7.35 9.28
C LEU A 307 -19.93 -5.96 9.57
N GLN A 308 -20.97 -5.92 10.41
CA GLN A 308 -21.57 -4.67 10.88
C GLN A 308 -20.60 -3.86 11.77
N SER A 309 -19.93 -4.51 12.73
CA SER A 309 -19.02 -3.83 13.66
C SER A 309 -17.82 -3.20 12.95
N THR A 310 -17.34 -3.84 11.88
CA THR A 310 -16.23 -3.35 11.03
C THR A 310 -16.65 -2.29 10.02
N ARG A 311 -17.97 -2.07 9.83
CA ARG A 311 -18.57 -1.23 8.78
C ARG A 311 -18.18 -1.69 7.37
N ARG A 312 -18.15 -3.00 7.13
CA ARG A 312 -17.77 -3.53 5.81
C ARG A 312 -18.79 -3.20 4.73
N GLY A 313 -20.08 -3.12 5.07
CA GLY A 313 -21.17 -2.63 4.22
C GLY A 313 -21.99 -3.72 3.51
N HIS A 314 -21.48 -4.95 3.40
CA HIS A 314 -22.22 -6.11 2.87
C HIS A 314 -22.49 -7.15 3.97
N ASP A 315 -23.36 -8.10 3.63
CA ASP A 315 -23.70 -9.28 4.43
C ASP A 315 -23.00 -10.55 3.90
N VAL A 316 -23.14 -11.65 4.64
CA VAL A 316 -22.56 -12.96 4.31
C VAL A 316 -23.14 -13.50 2.99
N GLU A 317 -24.44 -13.33 2.78
CA GLU A 317 -25.09 -13.84 1.57
C GLU A 317 -24.57 -13.13 0.31
N THR A 318 -24.20 -11.86 0.40
CA THR A 318 -23.53 -11.14 -0.69
C THR A 318 -22.16 -11.74 -1.02
N VAL A 319 -21.40 -12.20 -0.02
CA VAL A 319 -20.12 -12.91 -0.25
C VAL A 319 -20.35 -14.26 -0.96
N VAL A 320 -21.37 -15.00 -0.53
CA VAL A 320 -21.76 -16.28 -1.16
C VAL A 320 -22.20 -16.05 -2.61
N ARG A 321 -23.07 -15.07 -2.86
CA ARG A 321 -23.56 -14.70 -4.19
C ARG A 321 -22.42 -14.28 -5.11
N ALA A 322 -21.53 -13.40 -4.65
CA ALA A 322 -20.34 -12.97 -5.38
C ALA A 322 -19.47 -14.16 -5.79
N THR A 323 -19.27 -15.12 -4.87
CA THR A 323 -18.50 -16.34 -5.14
C THR A 323 -19.13 -17.19 -6.24
N ARG A 324 -20.46 -17.41 -6.18
CA ARG A 324 -21.17 -18.19 -7.21
C ARG A 324 -21.07 -17.53 -8.57
N ILE A 325 -21.35 -16.23 -8.65
CA ILE A 325 -21.27 -15.45 -9.89
C ILE A 325 -19.85 -15.51 -10.48
N ALA A 326 -18.82 -15.36 -9.64
CA ALA A 326 -17.42 -15.46 -10.09
C ALA A 326 -17.11 -16.81 -10.72
N VAL A 327 -17.50 -17.91 -10.08
CA VAL A 327 -17.28 -19.27 -10.57
C VAL A 327 -18.09 -19.56 -11.85
N GLU A 328 -19.36 -19.16 -11.89
CA GLU A 328 -20.23 -19.29 -13.07
C GLU A 328 -19.68 -18.51 -14.27
N CYS A 329 -19.08 -17.34 -14.04
CA CYS A 329 -18.38 -16.56 -15.07
C CYS A 329 -16.97 -17.09 -15.38
N GLY A 330 -16.54 -18.21 -14.81
CA GLY A 330 -15.25 -18.85 -15.07
C GLY A 330 -14.06 -18.12 -14.45
N PHE A 331 -14.24 -17.46 -13.31
CA PHE A 331 -13.15 -16.98 -12.45
C PHE A 331 -12.98 -17.87 -11.21
N VAL A 332 -11.77 -17.93 -10.68
CA VAL A 332 -11.46 -18.52 -9.37
C VAL A 332 -11.47 -17.40 -8.32
N PRO A 333 -12.51 -17.27 -7.47
CA PRO A 333 -12.51 -16.28 -6.41
C PRO A 333 -11.52 -16.69 -5.32
N ASN A 334 -10.64 -15.76 -4.93
CA ASN A 334 -9.88 -15.83 -3.68
C ASN A 334 -10.54 -14.87 -2.69
N VAL A 335 -11.09 -15.40 -1.61
CA VAL A 335 -11.87 -14.61 -0.65
C VAL A 335 -11.06 -14.35 0.61
N ASP A 336 -10.79 -13.08 0.90
CA ASP A 336 -10.01 -12.66 2.07
C ASP A 336 -10.87 -12.67 3.33
N PHE A 337 -10.31 -13.18 4.43
CA PHE A 337 -10.92 -13.22 5.75
C PHE A 337 -9.93 -12.73 6.81
N ILE A 338 -10.42 -12.00 7.80
CA ILE A 338 -9.62 -11.49 8.93
C ILE A 338 -10.14 -12.14 10.21
N LEU A 339 -9.29 -12.92 10.86
CA LEU A 339 -9.55 -13.57 12.14
C LEU A 339 -9.05 -12.71 13.30
N GLY A 340 -9.68 -12.84 14.46
CA GLY A 340 -9.36 -12.09 15.67
C GLY A 340 -9.81 -10.63 15.59
N LEU A 341 -10.88 -10.35 14.86
CA LEU A 341 -11.43 -8.98 14.75
C LEU A 341 -11.95 -8.49 16.12
N PRO A 342 -11.91 -7.17 16.40
CA PRO A 342 -12.35 -6.65 17.69
C PRO A 342 -13.80 -7.04 18.04
N GLY A 343 -13.96 -7.70 19.18
CA GLY A 343 -15.25 -8.16 19.67
C GLY A 343 -15.74 -9.47 19.06
N GLU A 344 -14.91 -10.20 18.30
CA GLU A 344 -15.21 -11.54 17.78
C GLU A 344 -15.33 -12.57 18.93
N GLU A 345 -16.43 -13.33 18.94
CA GLU A 345 -16.70 -14.39 19.91
C GLU A 345 -16.57 -15.77 19.24
N PRO A 346 -16.47 -16.88 20.01
CA PRO A 346 -16.30 -18.21 19.41
C PRO A 346 -17.35 -18.59 18.36
N ALA A 347 -18.61 -18.15 18.55
CA ALA A 347 -19.68 -18.39 17.58
C ALA A 347 -19.45 -17.67 16.23
N ASP A 348 -18.83 -16.48 16.25
CA ASP A 348 -18.50 -15.74 15.02
C ASP A 348 -17.32 -16.35 14.28
N VAL A 349 -16.34 -16.87 15.04
CA VAL A 349 -15.22 -17.64 14.47
C VAL A 349 -15.75 -18.90 13.79
N ASP A 350 -16.66 -19.63 14.45
CA ASP A 350 -17.30 -20.81 13.86
C ASP A 350 -18.12 -20.47 12.60
N ALA A 351 -18.87 -19.36 12.62
CA ALA A 351 -19.58 -18.88 11.44
C ALA A 351 -18.62 -18.51 10.29
N THR A 352 -17.48 -17.90 10.61
CA THR A 352 -16.43 -17.55 9.65
C THR A 352 -15.79 -18.80 9.02
N VAL A 353 -15.43 -19.79 9.83
CA VAL A 353 -14.87 -21.05 9.33
C VAL A 353 -15.90 -21.83 8.50
N ALA A 354 -17.17 -21.87 8.93
CA ALA A 354 -18.25 -22.52 8.18
C ALA A 354 -18.47 -21.84 6.81
N LEU A 355 -18.40 -20.50 6.76
CA LEU A 355 -18.45 -19.78 5.49
C LEU A 355 -17.23 -20.13 4.63
N MET A 356 -16.01 -20.14 5.17
CA MET A 356 -14.82 -20.53 4.41
C MET A 356 -14.97 -21.92 3.77
N GLU A 357 -15.46 -22.90 4.52
CA GLU A 357 -15.72 -24.26 4.03
C GLU A 357 -16.78 -24.27 2.93
N LYS A 358 -17.87 -23.53 3.11
CA LYS A 358 -18.93 -23.36 2.10
C LYS A 358 -18.38 -22.76 0.80
N LEU A 359 -17.63 -21.67 0.88
CA LEU A 359 -17.06 -21.00 -0.29
C LEU A 359 -16.05 -21.88 -1.01
N ALA A 360 -15.21 -22.61 -0.27
CA ALA A 360 -14.28 -23.58 -0.85
C ALA A 360 -15.01 -24.72 -1.58
N GLY A 361 -16.15 -25.17 -1.04
CA GLY A 361 -17.03 -26.13 -1.71
C GLY A 361 -17.67 -25.61 -3.00
N LEU A 362 -17.82 -24.29 -3.13
CA LEU A 362 -18.31 -23.62 -4.34
C LEU A 362 -17.21 -23.40 -5.40
N GLY A 363 -15.95 -23.74 -5.10
CA GLY A 363 -14.81 -23.53 -6.01
C GLY A 363 -13.97 -22.30 -5.71
N ALA A 364 -14.19 -21.63 -4.57
CA ALA A 364 -13.31 -20.55 -4.11
C ALA A 364 -12.02 -21.09 -3.48
N ARG A 365 -11.02 -20.23 -3.41
CA ARG A 365 -9.92 -20.32 -2.45
C ARG A 365 -10.17 -19.29 -1.36
N VAL A 366 -9.77 -19.59 -0.13
CA VAL A 366 -9.88 -18.64 0.98
C VAL A 366 -8.49 -18.17 1.39
N HIS A 367 -8.38 -16.89 1.73
CA HIS A 367 -7.14 -16.26 2.12
C HIS A 367 -7.26 -15.76 3.56
N GLY A 368 -6.52 -16.41 4.45
CA GLY A 368 -6.57 -16.14 5.88
C GLY A 368 -5.61 -15.03 6.29
N HIS A 369 -6.15 -14.05 6.99
CA HIS A 369 -5.43 -13.01 7.70
C HIS A 369 -5.74 -13.02 9.19
N THR A 370 -4.83 -12.45 9.97
CA THR A 370 -5.08 -12.11 11.38
C THR A 370 -5.17 -10.60 11.53
N PHE A 371 -6.13 -10.15 12.32
CA PHE A 371 -6.33 -8.75 12.63
C PHE A 371 -5.08 -8.16 13.27
N MET A 372 -4.51 -7.15 12.60
CA MET A 372 -3.47 -6.29 13.14
C MET A 372 -4.10 -4.95 13.49
N PRO A 373 -3.97 -4.43 14.71
CA PRO A 373 -4.56 -3.14 15.07
C PRO A 373 -3.69 -2.00 14.52
N LEU A 374 -3.93 -1.66 13.26
CA LEU A 374 -3.11 -0.70 12.52
C LEU A 374 -3.29 0.72 13.09
N PRO A 375 -2.20 1.47 13.34
CA PRO A 375 -2.25 2.88 13.69
C PRO A 375 -3.06 3.74 12.71
N GLY A 376 -3.68 4.81 13.22
CA GLY A 376 -4.51 5.70 12.40
C GLY A 376 -5.87 5.12 12.00
N THR A 377 -6.24 3.92 12.49
CA THR A 377 -7.56 3.32 12.29
C THR A 377 -8.42 3.45 13.56
N PRO A 378 -9.77 3.37 13.46
CA PRO A 378 -10.65 3.26 14.61
C PRO A 378 -10.32 2.08 15.54
N PHE A 379 -9.82 0.97 14.98
CA PHE A 379 -9.44 -0.20 15.75
C PHE A 379 -7.98 -0.23 16.20
N ARG A 380 -7.24 0.88 16.09
CA ARG A 380 -5.81 0.92 16.49
C ARG A 380 -5.56 0.54 17.96
N ASP A 381 -6.53 0.81 18.84
CA ASP A 381 -6.40 0.60 20.29
C ASP A 381 -7.04 -0.73 20.73
N ALA A 382 -7.53 -1.54 19.78
CA ALA A 382 -8.06 -2.87 20.07
C ALA A 382 -6.93 -3.88 20.40
N PRO A 383 -7.24 -4.96 21.15
CA PRO A 383 -6.32 -6.07 21.34
C PRO A 383 -5.81 -6.63 20.01
N PRO A 384 -4.56 -7.10 19.91
CA PRO A 384 -4.08 -7.79 18.72
C PRO A 384 -4.93 -9.04 18.45
N GLY A 385 -5.18 -9.34 17.18
CA GLY A 385 -5.94 -10.51 16.80
C GLY A 385 -5.22 -11.79 17.22
N SER A 386 -5.97 -12.75 17.75
CA SER A 386 -5.49 -14.07 18.10
C SER A 386 -6.29 -15.14 17.36
N VAL A 387 -5.69 -16.32 17.22
CA VAL A 387 -6.34 -17.50 16.67
C VAL A 387 -6.08 -18.62 17.65
N ASP A 388 -7.13 -19.13 18.31
CA ASP A 388 -6.97 -20.21 19.28
C ASP A 388 -6.57 -21.54 18.60
N GLU A 389 -6.09 -22.50 19.39
CA GLU A 389 -5.61 -23.77 18.85
C GLU A 389 -6.70 -24.57 18.12
N ALA A 390 -7.95 -24.49 18.59
CA ALA A 390 -9.07 -25.22 17.99
C ALA A 390 -9.36 -24.69 16.59
N THR A 391 -9.39 -23.37 16.43
CA THR A 391 -9.54 -22.67 15.16
C THR A 391 -8.34 -22.92 14.27
N GLN A 392 -7.12 -22.85 14.82
CA GLN A 392 -5.91 -23.14 14.06
C GLN A 392 -5.93 -24.55 13.45
N ARG A 393 -6.38 -25.56 14.20
CA ARG A 393 -6.56 -26.94 13.67
C ARG A 393 -7.54 -26.99 12.50
N LYS A 394 -8.65 -26.24 12.57
CA LYS A 394 -9.64 -26.16 11.48
C LYS A 394 -9.04 -25.50 10.23
N LEU A 395 -8.30 -24.40 10.40
CA LEU A 395 -7.63 -23.68 9.30
C LEU A 395 -6.51 -24.52 8.67
N ASP A 396 -5.74 -25.25 9.48
CA ASP A 396 -4.68 -26.12 9.00
C ASP A 396 -5.23 -27.28 8.17
N ARG A 397 -6.41 -27.81 8.53
CA ARG A 397 -7.14 -28.79 7.71
C ARG A 397 -7.56 -28.20 6.36
N LEU A 398 -8.04 -26.96 6.31
CA LEU A 398 -8.37 -26.29 5.06
C LEU A 398 -7.13 -26.02 4.20
N ALA A 399 -6.02 -25.64 4.84
CA ALA A 399 -4.76 -25.37 4.16
C ALA A 399 -4.16 -26.65 3.56
N SER A 400 -4.19 -27.77 4.28
CA SER A 400 -3.69 -29.07 3.77
C SER A 400 -4.48 -29.60 2.58
N GLN A 401 -5.74 -29.18 2.43
CA GLN A 401 -6.59 -29.46 1.27
C GLN A 401 -6.34 -28.50 0.09
N GLY A 402 -5.39 -27.55 0.21
CA GLY A 402 -5.12 -26.52 -0.79
C GLY A 402 -6.22 -25.44 -0.91
N ARG A 403 -7.17 -25.43 0.02
CA ARG A 403 -8.36 -24.54 0.00
C ARG A 403 -8.11 -23.21 0.69
N LEU A 404 -7.18 -23.18 1.65
CA LEU A 404 -6.80 -21.99 2.39
C LEU A 404 -5.31 -21.67 2.17
N TYR A 405 -4.99 -20.39 1.97
CA TYR A 405 -3.64 -19.87 1.96
C TYR A 405 -3.54 -18.58 2.78
N GLY A 406 -2.34 -18.03 2.96
CA GLY A 406 -2.14 -16.76 3.64
C GLY A 406 -1.11 -16.83 4.77
N HIS A 407 -1.01 -15.73 5.50
CA HIS A 407 0.03 -15.49 6.50
C HIS A 407 -0.53 -15.31 7.91
N TRP A 408 -1.76 -15.76 8.18
CA TRP A 408 -2.46 -15.55 9.45
C TRP A 408 -1.62 -15.94 10.68
N LYS A 409 -0.88 -17.05 10.61
CA LYS A 409 0.02 -17.49 11.70
C LYS A 409 1.14 -16.47 11.99
N GLN A 410 1.83 -16.00 10.95
CA GLN A 410 2.89 -14.99 11.11
C GLN A 410 2.31 -13.63 11.55
N GLN A 411 1.08 -13.33 11.12
CA GLN A 411 0.41 -12.08 11.44
C GLN A 411 -0.01 -11.97 12.91
N VAL A 412 -0.17 -13.07 13.66
CA VAL A 412 -0.37 -13.03 15.12
C VAL A 412 0.81 -12.33 15.80
N ALA A 413 2.04 -12.80 15.55
CA ALA A 413 3.25 -12.19 16.11
C ALA A 413 3.46 -10.74 15.65
N LEU A 414 3.11 -10.44 14.39
CA LEU A 414 3.13 -9.06 13.89
C LEU A 414 2.11 -8.17 14.61
N ALA A 415 0.90 -8.67 14.87
CA ALA A 415 -0.15 -7.93 15.57
C ALA A 415 0.29 -7.58 17.00
N GLU A 416 0.86 -8.55 17.72
CA GLU A 416 1.43 -8.35 19.06
C GLU A 416 2.57 -7.33 19.05
N GLY A 417 3.50 -7.46 18.10
CA GLY A 417 4.60 -6.52 17.95
C GLY A 417 4.15 -5.10 17.61
N ILE A 418 3.07 -4.92 16.84
CA ILE A 418 2.49 -3.60 16.60
C ILE A 418 1.87 -3.07 17.90
N ALA A 419 1.11 -3.91 18.63
CA ALA A 419 0.41 -3.52 19.85
C ALA A 419 1.37 -3.13 20.99
N SER A 420 2.43 -3.90 21.21
CA SER A 420 3.40 -3.66 22.30
C SER A 420 4.18 -2.35 22.16
N ARG A 421 4.27 -1.81 20.94
CA ARG A 421 4.97 -0.56 20.64
C ARG A 421 4.05 0.66 20.68
N ARG A 422 2.73 0.50 20.80
CA ARG A 422 1.80 1.64 20.80
C ARG A 422 1.96 2.46 22.06
N ARG A 423 1.92 3.78 21.90
CA ARG A 423 1.63 4.67 23.02
C ARG A 423 0.11 4.82 23.16
N PRO A 424 -0.44 4.79 24.38
CA PRO A 424 -1.82 5.18 24.61
C PRO A 424 -2.06 6.59 24.06
N ARG A 425 -3.28 6.88 23.58
CA ARG A 425 -3.65 8.27 23.29
C ARG A 425 -3.47 9.08 24.57
N ALA A 426 -2.82 10.24 24.47
CA ALA A 426 -2.95 11.24 25.52
C ALA A 426 -4.45 11.56 25.62
N GLY A 427 -5.03 11.32 26.79
CA GLY A 427 -6.46 11.51 27.07
C GLY A 427 -6.86 12.98 27.03
#